data_AF-A0AAJ1Z7D9-F1
#
_entry.id   AF-A0AAJ1Z7D9-F1
#
_cell.length_a   1.000
_cell.length_b   1.000
_cell.length_c   1.000
_cell.angle_alpha   90.00
_cell.angle_beta   90.00
_cell.angle_gamma   90.00
#
_symmetry.space_group_name_H-M   'P 1'
#
loop_
_entity.id
_entity.type
_entity.pdbx_description
1 polymer ?
#
loop_
_entity_poly.entity_id
_entity_poly.type
_entity_poly.pdbx_seq_one_letter_code
_entity_poly.pdbx_strand_id
1 'polypeptide(L)'
;MSTDPLWLLQVAFAALGDVAFACAVGAVLLRTWLGGEQAYAPVSPARAGWRRASRTGAASAIVFVACSFASLWLQTAAMSGLPILDAGASLWLVATATHAGIGWAVACAGGVVLAVASGASGSLGAARVAAAVLGAIVAAAGKAAIGHAADAGAFSLAEGVQTLHLLATGVWGGVVIAGAVVLPAADTSAARASLMRLVVRLSHAATIAVALVIATGVFNAWRGTGGSADVLTGSGWGRALLVKSALIAGALALGALNRWSALPRLQRTASTTDAHTVINVMRVEAVLMVLVFVAASVLSHSVPGFAN
;
A
#
# COMPACT_ATOMS: atom_id res chain seq x y z
N MET A 1 10.76 -0.80 23.92
CA MET A 1 10.84 -0.48 22.48
C MET A 1 12.28 -0.04 22.25
N SER A 2 13.02 -0.65 21.31
CA SER A 2 14.41 -0.25 21.12
C SER A 2 14.45 1.22 20.69
N THR A 3 15.29 2.01 21.34
CA THR A 3 15.54 3.41 21.00
C THR A 3 16.68 3.52 19.97
N ASP A 4 16.95 2.44 19.25
CA ASP A 4 18.01 2.38 18.25
C ASP A 4 17.61 3.26 17.06
N PRO A 5 18.37 4.34 16.75
CA PRO A 5 18.09 5.20 15.61
C PRO A 5 18.00 4.44 14.29
N LEU A 6 18.76 3.34 14.13
CA LEU A 6 18.74 2.52 12.91
C LEU A 6 17.39 1.80 12.75
N TRP A 7 16.88 1.22 13.84
CA TRP A 7 15.57 0.54 13.83
C TRP A 7 14.44 1.52 13.51
N LEU A 8 14.46 2.72 14.12
CA LEU A 8 13.46 3.75 13.82
C LEU A 8 13.49 4.16 12.35
N LEU A 9 14.68 4.28 11.76
CA LEU A 9 14.85 4.63 10.35
C LEU A 9 14.36 3.52 9.42
N GLN A 10 14.66 2.26 9.73
CA GLN A 10 14.15 1.09 9.00
C GLN A 10 12.62 1.05 9.01
N VAL A 11 12.00 1.21 10.18
CA VAL A 11 10.54 1.26 10.32
C VAL A 11 9.94 2.42 9.54
N ALA A 12 10.55 3.60 9.60
CA ALA A 12 10.06 4.80 8.91
C ALA A 12 10.10 4.65 7.39
N PHE A 13 11.22 4.20 6.81
CA PHE A 13 11.34 3.98 5.36
C PHE A 13 10.47 2.83 4.88
N ALA A 14 10.34 1.75 5.66
CA ALA A 14 9.45 0.66 5.31
C ALA A 14 7.98 1.11 5.32
N ALA A 15 7.55 1.89 6.33
CA ALA A 15 6.19 2.43 6.39
C ALA A 15 5.90 3.39 5.24
N LEU A 16 6.83 4.32 4.96
CA LEU A 16 6.71 5.25 3.84
C LEU A 16 6.68 4.50 2.50
N GLY A 17 7.51 3.47 2.35
CA GLY A 17 7.53 2.58 1.20
C GLY A 17 6.18 1.86 1.00
N ASP A 18 5.60 1.29 2.06
CA ASP A 18 4.33 0.58 1.98
C ASP A 18 3.16 1.52 1.61
N VAL A 19 3.14 2.73 2.19
CA VAL A 19 2.18 3.79 1.83
C VAL A 19 2.36 4.22 0.37
N ALA A 20 3.61 4.42 -0.07
CA ALA A 20 3.93 4.82 -1.43
C ALA A 20 3.56 3.73 -2.45
N PHE A 21 3.83 2.46 -2.14
CA PHE A 21 3.43 1.31 -2.94
C PHE A 21 1.92 1.26 -3.11
N ALA A 22 1.17 1.30 -2.00
CA ALA A 22 -0.29 1.30 -2.02
C ALA A 22 -0.82 2.48 -2.84
N CYS A 23 -0.32 3.69 -2.57
CA CYS A 23 -0.73 4.89 -3.29
C CYS A 23 -0.46 4.81 -4.81
N ALA A 24 0.67 4.23 -5.22
CA ALA A 24 0.98 4.00 -6.63
C ALA A 24 0.00 3.02 -7.28
N VAL A 25 -0.26 1.87 -6.66
CA VAL A 25 -1.24 0.86 -7.14
C VAL A 25 -2.64 1.47 -7.26
N GLY A 26 -3.11 2.17 -6.22
CA GLY A 26 -4.40 2.84 -6.20
C GLY A 26 -4.51 3.92 -7.28
N ALA A 27 -3.48 4.75 -7.44
CA ALA A 27 -3.47 5.79 -8.45
C ALA A 27 -3.48 5.23 -9.89
N VAL A 28 -2.82 4.09 -10.14
CA VAL A 28 -2.90 3.38 -11.42
C VAL A 28 -4.34 2.91 -11.69
N LEU A 29 -5.02 2.30 -10.70
CA LEU A 29 -6.43 1.90 -10.84
C LEU A 29 -7.36 3.09 -11.12
N LEU A 30 -7.22 4.18 -10.36
CA LEU A 30 -8.01 5.39 -10.58
C LEU A 30 -7.76 5.98 -11.98
N ARG A 31 -6.49 6.00 -12.42
CA ARG A 31 -6.10 6.48 -13.75
C ARG A 31 -6.65 5.60 -14.87
N THR A 32 -6.67 4.28 -14.73
CA THR A 32 -7.24 3.37 -15.74
C THR A 32 -8.75 3.53 -15.83
N TRP A 33 -9.45 3.63 -14.70
CA TRP A 33 -10.90 3.85 -14.69
C TRP A 33 -11.29 5.19 -15.31
N LEU A 34 -10.61 6.28 -14.94
CA LEU A 34 -10.80 7.60 -15.55
C LEU A 34 -10.39 7.62 -17.03
N GLY A 35 -9.37 6.84 -17.41
CA GLY A 35 -8.95 6.66 -18.79
C GLY A 35 -10.04 6.02 -19.67
N GLY A 36 -10.78 5.06 -19.13
CA GLY A 36 -11.94 4.45 -19.79
C GLY A 36 -13.09 5.41 -20.04
N GLU A 37 -13.18 6.50 -19.28
CA GLU A 37 -14.14 7.61 -19.49
C GLU A 37 -13.55 8.74 -20.35
N GLN A 38 -12.41 8.51 -20.99
CA GLN A 38 -11.69 9.51 -21.79
C GLN A 38 -11.32 10.78 -21.00
N ALA A 39 -11.12 10.67 -19.68
CA ALA A 39 -10.78 11.82 -18.82
C ALA A 39 -9.43 12.47 -19.18
N TYR A 40 -8.59 11.83 -19.99
CA TYR A 40 -7.35 12.42 -20.50
C TYR A 40 -7.60 13.52 -21.54
N ALA A 41 -8.77 13.51 -22.20
CA ALA A 41 -9.13 14.46 -23.25
C ALA A 41 -9.18 15.90 -22.71
N PRO A 42 -8.74 16.91 -23.48
CA PRO A 42 -8.64 18.28 -22.97
C PRO A 42 -9.93 18.90 -22.46
N VAL A 43 -11.05 18.53 -23.08
CA VAL A 43 -12.40 19.02 -22.80
C VAL A 43 -13.11 18.24 -21.69
N SER A 44 -12.52 17.14 -21.19
CA SER A 44 -13.19 16.30 -20.20
C SER A 44 -13.30 17.02 -18.84
N PRO A 45 -14.51 17.09 -18.23
CA PRO A 45 -14.67 17.62 -16.88
C PRO A 45 -13.86 16.88 -15.81
N ALA A 46 -13.59 15.58 -16.02
CA ALA A 46 -12.85 14.74 -15.08
C ALA A 46 -11.30 14.83 -15.25
N ARG A 47 -10.82 15.71 -16.13
CA ARG A 47 -9.39 15.82 -16.48
C ARG A 47 -8.50 16.18 -15.30
N ALA A 48 -8.98 17.03 -14.39
CA ALA A 48 -8.22 17.39 -13.20
C ALA A 48 -8.00 16.18 -12.26
N GLY A 49 -9.03 15.35 -12.06
CA GLY A 49 -8.92 14.06 -11.37
C GLY A 49 -7.93 13.12 -12.06
N TRP A 50 -8.00 12.99 -13.38
CA TRP A 50 -7.09 12.13 -14.14
C TRP A 50 -5.62 12.59 -14.05
N ARG A 51 -5.36 13.90 -14.18
CA ARG A 51 -4.02 14.48 -14.01
C ARG A 51 -3.50 14.26 -12.60
N ARG A 52 -4.36 14.41 -11.58
CA ARG A 52 -3.99 14.16 -10.18
C ARG A 52 -3.62 12.70 -9.98
N ALA A 53 -4.43 11.76 -10.46
CA ALA A 53 -4.15 10.33 -10.39
C ALA A 53 -2.81 9.98 -11.08
N SER A 54 -2.56 10.54 -12.28
CA SER A 54 -1.30 10.33 -12.99
C SER A 54 -0.07 10.82 -12.20
N ARG A 55 -0.12 12.06 -11.69
CA ARG A 55 0.97 12.65 -10.89
C ARG A 55 1.20 11.91 -9.59
N THR A 56 0.12 11.59 -8.86
CA THR A 56 0.18 10.83 -7.62
C THR A 56 0.78 9.45 -7.87
N GLY A 57 0.36 8.74 -8.92
CA GLY A 57 0.90 7.42 -9.25
C GLY A 57 2.39 7.45 -9.58
N ALA A 58 2.82 8.39 -10.42
CA ALA A 58 4.24 8.54 -10.77
C ALA A 58 5.10 8.93 -9.56
N ALA A 59 4.66 9.93 -8.78
CA ALA A 59 5.40 10.37 -7.59
C ALA A 59 5.50 9.26 -6.54
N SER A 60 4.39 8.58 -6.23
CA SER A 60 4.38 7.50 -5.24
C SER A 60 5.20 6.29 -5.69
N ALA A 61 5.21 5.96 -6.98
CA ALA A 61 6.08 4.88 -7.48
C ALA A 61 7.56 5.22 -7.36
N ILE A 62 7.96 6.48 -7.62
CA ILE A 62 9.35 6.94 -7.42
C ILE A 62 9.72 6.91 -5.93
N VAL A 63 8.83 7.38 -5.05
CA VAL A 63 9.04 7.32 -3.59
C VAL A 63 9.18 5.89 -3.11
N PHE A 64 8.38 4.95 -3.64
CA PHE A 64 8.50 3.53 -3.33
C PHE A 64 9.87 2.96 -3.72
N VAL A 65 10.37 3.28 -4.92
CA VAL A 65 11.72 2.86 -5.36
C VAL A 65 12.79 3.42 -4.42
N ALA A 66 12.71 4.72 -4.10
CA ALA A 66 13.66 5.37 -3.19
C ALA A 66 13.65 4.74 -1.79
N CYS A 67 12.46 4.45 -1.24
CA CYS A 67 12.31 3.81 0.07
C CYS A 67 12.79 2.37 0.06
N SER A 68 12.56 1.62 -1.03
CA SER A 68 13.03 0.24 -1.17
C SER A 68 14.56 0.19 -1.23
N PHE A 69 15.18 1.12 -1.97
CA PHE A 69 16.63 1.24 -2.01
C PHE A 69 17.21 1.68 -0.66
N ALA A 70 16.60 2.67 0.00
CA ALA A 70 17.00 3.09 1.34
C ALA A 70 16.88 1.94 2.34
N SER A 71 15.85 1.11 2.25
CA SER A 71 15.68 -0.04 3.14
C SER A 71 16.73 -1.13 2.90
N LEU A 72 17.10 -1.41 1.65
CA LEU A 72 18.23 -2.28 1.32
C LEU A 72 19.55 -1.73 1.91
N TRP A 73 19.77 -0.43 1.78
CA TRP A 73 20.95 0.24 2.31
C TRP A 73 21.02 0.14 3.85
N LEU A 74 19.90 0.40 4.53
CA LEU A 74 19.83 0.28 6.00
C LEU A 74 19.95 -1.17 6.47
N GLN A 75 19.44 -2.13 5.70
CA GLN A 75 19.68 -3.54 5.98
C GLN A 75 21.15 -3.92 5.79
N THR A 76 21.80 -3.36 4.78
CA THR A 76 23.24 -3.56 4.55
C THR A 76 24.05 -3.03 5.73
N ALA A 77 23.73 -1.83 6.24
CA ALA A 77 24.36 -1.28 7.45
C ALA A 77 24.15 -2.21 8.65
N ALA A 78 22.92 -2.67 8.87
CA ALA A 78 22.58 -3.57 9.98
C ALA A 78 23.33 -4.92 9.92
N MET A 79 23.47 -5.50 8.72
CA MET A 79 24.12 -6.81 8.54
C MET A 79 25.65 -6.74 8.55
N SER A 80 26.23 -5.65 8.00
CA SER A 80 27.68 -5.46 7.97
C SER A 80 28.25 -4.92 9.27
N GLY A 81 27.41 -4.32 10.13
CA GLY A 81 27.86 -3.62 11.35
C GLY A 81 28.57 -2.30 11.07
N LEU A 82 28.60 -1.84 9.81
CA LEU A 82 29.21 -0.57 9.42
C LEU A 82 28.29 0.62 9.71
N PRO A 83 28.85 1.83 9.90
CA PRO A 83 28.05 3.05 9.91
C PRO A 83 27.20 3.17 8.65
N ILE A 84 26.03 3.81 8.75
CA ILE A 84 25.08 3.93 7.64
C ILE A 84 25.74 4.50 6.38
N LEU A 85 26.63 5.49 6.50
CA LEU A 85 27.28 6.11 5.34
C LEU A 85 28.27 5.18 4.62
N ASP A 86 28.83 4.21 5.33
CA ASP A 86 29.87 3.29 4.82
C ASP A 86 29.30 1.95 4.32
N ALA A 87 28.00 1.72 4.51
CA ALA A 87 27.31 0.49 4.12
C ALA A 87 27.45 0.15 2.62
N GLY A 88 27.72 1.15 1.77
CA GLY A 88 27.96 0.97 0.34
C GLY A 88 29.04 -0.06 0.01
N ALA A 89 30.06 -0.21 0.88
CA ALA A 89 31.14 -1.18 0.69
C ALA A 89 30.64 -2.64 0.68
N SER A 90 29.54 -2.94 1.38
CA SER A 90 28.95 -4.28 1.47
C SER A 90 27.64 -4.42 0.67
N LEU A 91 27.16 -3.36 0.02
CA LEU A 91 25.85 -3.33 -0.63
C LEU A 91 25.71 -4.41 -1.69
N TRP A 92 26.71 -4.58 -2.56
CA TRP A 92 26.67 -5.61 -3.61
C TRP A 92 26.60 -7.02 -3.01
N LEU A 93 27.42 -7.29 -2.00
CA LEU A 93 27.44 -8.58 -1.32
C LEU A 93 26.09 -8.86 -0.64
N VAL A 94 25.55 -7.90 0.11
CA VAL A 94 24.26 -8.07 0.77
C VAL A 94 23.13 -8.26 -0.24
N ALA A 95 23.08 -7.44 -1.29
CA ALA A 95 22.03 -7.48 -2.31
C ALA A 95 22.01 -8.78 -3.13
N THR A 96 23.15 -9.48 -3.27
CA THR A 96 23.27 -10.67 -4.13
C THR A 96 23.48 -11.97 -3.38
N ALA A 97 24.05 -11.94 -2.17
CA ALA A 97 24.38 -13.15 -1.39
C ALA A 97 23.45 -13.39 -0.19
N THR A 98 22.54 -12.45 0.11
CA THR A 98 21.60 -12.61 1.24
C THR A 98 20.17 -12.66 0.75
N HIS A 99 19.35 -13.54 1.35
CA HIS A 99 17.95 -13.70 0.96
C HIS A 99 17.18 -12.37 1.07
N ALA A 100 17.36 -11.65 2.18
CA ALA A 100 16.68 -10.38 2.40
C ALA A 100 17.17 -9.26 1.46
N GLY A 101 18.47 -9.22 1.15
CA GLY A 101 19.03 -8.28 0.17
C GLY A 101 18.48 -8.53 -1.24
N ILE A 102 18.37 -9.81 -1.65
CA ILE A 102 17.73 -10.19 -2.91
C ILE A 102 16.26 -9.76 -2.90
N GLY A 103 15.53 -9.98 -1.80
CA GLY A 103 14.14 -9.54 -1.63
C GLY A 103 13.95 -8.04 -1.88
N TRP A 104 14.79 -7.19 -1.27
CA TRP A 104 14.75 -5.75 -1.55
C TRP A 104 15.15 -5.39 -2.98
N ALA A 105 16.14 -6.06 -3.57
CA ALA A 105 16.53 -5.82 -4.95
C ALA A 105 15.38 -6.14 -5.92
N VAL A 106 14.68 -7.25 -5.71
CA VAL A 106 13.46 -7.63 -6.44
C VAL A 106 12.35 -6.60 -6.21
N ALA A 107 12.16 -6.15 -4.96
CA ALA A 107 11.18 -5.12 -4.64
C ALA A 107 11.44 -3.81 -5.39
N CYS A 108 12.71 -3.36 -5.40
CA CYS A 108 13.18 -2.20 -6.16
C CYS A 108 12.92 -2.37 -7.67
N ALA A 109 13.28 -3.51 -8.25
CA ALA A 109 13.08 -3.78 -9.67
C ALA A 109 11.60 -3.72 -10.07
N GLY A 110 10.71 -4.35 -9.28
CA GLY A 110 9.26 -4.24 -9.47
C GLY A 110 8.75 -2.80 -9.35
N GLY A 111 9.29 -2.05 -8.39
CA GLY A 111 9.01 -0.62 -8.22
C GLY A 111 9.41 0.23 -9.43
N VAL A 112 10.57 -0.05 -10.04
CA VAL A 112 11.03 0.64 -11.25
C VAL A 112 10.09 0.37 -12.41
N VAL A 113 9.68 -0.89 -12.62
CA VAL A 113 8.70 -1.25 -13.66
C VAL A 113 7.37 -0.52 -13.43
N LEU A 114 6.90 -0.47 -12.17
CA LEU A 114 5.68 0.27 -11.80
C LEU A 114 5.82 1.78 -12.06
N ALA A 115 6.98 2.37 -11.76
CA ALA A 115 7.27 3.79 -11.98
C ALA A 115 7.31 4.14 -13.47
N VAL A 116 7.98 3.33 -14.29
CA VAL A 116 8.04 3.51 -15.74
C VAL A 116 6.65 3.40 -16.37
N ALA A 117 5.86 2.39 -15.95
CA ALA A 117 4.50 2.22 -16.42
C ALA A 117 3.59 3.41 -16.03
N SER A 118 3.82 4.00 -14.85
CA SER A 118 3.05 5.12 -14.31
C SER A 118 3.47 6.49 -14.87
N GLY A 119 4.72 6.67 -15.27
CA GLY A 119 5.28 7.97 -15.66
C GLY A 119 4.90 8.50 -17.04
N ALA A 120 4.38 7.64 -17.93
CA ALA A 120 4.12 8.04 -19.32
C ALA A 120 2.92 8.98 -19.47
N SER A 121 2.99 9.91 -20.43
CA SER A 121 1.87 10.77 -20.81
C SER A 121 0.76 9.99 -21.55
N GLY A 122 -0.48 10.50 -21.48
CA GLY A 122 -1.65 9.93 -22.17
C GLY A 122 -2.30 8.74 -21.45
N SER A 123 -3.27 8.11 -22.11
CA SER A 123 -3.97 6.95 -21.55
C SER A 123 -3.02 5.77 -21.30
N LEU A 124 -3.34 4.94 -20.31
CA LEU A 124 -2.63 3.68 -20.08
C LEU A 124 -3.18 2.65 -21.06
N GLY A 125 -2.42 2.35 -22.11
CA GLY A 125 -2.71 1.22 -22.99
C GLY A 125 -2.54 -0.12 -22.25
N ALA A 126 -3.13 -1.20 -22.79
CA ALA A 126 -3.15 -2.52 -22.16
C ALA A 126 -1.76 -3.02 -21.74
N ALA A 127 -0.74 -2.85 -22.59
CA ALA A 127 0.63 -3.25 -22.28
C ALA A 127 1.21 -2.52 -21.06
N ARG A 128 0.90 -1.22 -20.87
CA ARG A 128 1.36 -0.45 -19.69
C ARG A 128 0.63 -0.86 -18.43
N VAL A 129 -0.67 -1.18 -18.54
CA VAL A 129 -1.43 -1.72 -17.40
C VAL A 129 -0.85 -3.07 -16.99
N ALA A 130 -0.57 -3.96 -17.95
CA ALA A 130 0.07 -5.25 -17.68
C ALA A 130 1.44 -5.07 -17.03
N ALA A 131 2.27 -4.13 -17.51
CA ALA A 131 3.55 -3.80 -16.90
C ALA A 131 3.40 -3.27 -15.47
N ALA A 132 2.43 -2.38 -15.21
CA ALA A 132 2.17 -1.86 -13.86
C ALA A 132 1.72 -2.98 -12.90
N VAL A 133 0.86 -3.89 -13.35
CA VAL A 133 0.42 -5.06 -12.58
C VAL A 133 1.59 -5.99 -12.29
N LEU A 134 2.40 -6.32 -13.30
CA LEU A 134 3.58 -7.14 -13.14
C LEU A 134 4.58 -6.50 -12.18
N GLY A 135 4.86 -5.21 -12.33
CA GLY A 135 5.73 -4.44 -11.43
C GLY A 135 5.22 -4.48 -9.99
N ALA A 136 3.91 -4.33 -9.77
CA ALA A 136 3.31 -4.44 -8.44
C ALA A 136 3.43 -5.85 -7.85
N ILE A 137 3.23 -6.90 -8.65
CA ILE A 137 3.39 -8.31 -8.22
C ILE A 137 4.85 -8.58 -7.82
N VAL A 138 5.81 -8.20 -8.68
CA VAL A 138 7.24 -8.38 -8.41
C VAL A 138 7.66 -7.60 -7.16
N ALA A 139 7.17 -6.36 -7.01
CA ALA A 139 7.43 -5.53 -5.84
C ALA A 139 6.92 -6.19 -4.55
N ALA A 140 5.68 -6.67 -4.56
CA ALA A 140 5.06 -7.35 -3.42
C ALA A 140 5.74 -8.68 -3.08
N ALA A 141 6.13 -9.46 -4.09
CA ALA A 141 6.85 -10.72 -3.90
C ALA A 141 8.23 -10.49 -3.27
N GLY A 142 9.00 -9.52 -3.80
CA GLY A 142 10.28 -9.13 -3.20
C GLY A 142 10.13 -8.70 -1.73
N LYS A 143 9.09 -7.92 -1.41
CA LYS A 143 8.78 -7.53 -0.02
C LYS A 143 8.38 -8.70 0.87
N ALA A 144 7.64 -9.68 0.34
CA ALA A 144 7.25 -10.87 1.09
C ALA A 144 8.46 -11.74 1.48
N ALA A 145 9.52 -11.72 0.66
CA ALA A 145 10.77 -12.46 0.87
C ALA A 145 11.70 -11.89 1.96
N ILE A 146 11.33 -10.79 2.63
CA ILE A 146 12.22 -10.06 3.56
C ILE A 146 11.86 -10.31 5.03
N GLY A 147 10.59 -10.58 5.34
CA GLY A 147 10.10 -10.76 6.70
C GLY A 147 9.92 -12.23 7.10
N HIS A 148 9.32 -12.47 8.26
CA HIS A 148 9.04 -13.80 8.84
C HIS A 148 8.25 -14.77 7.95
N ALA A 149 7.68 -14.30 6.84
CA ALA A 149 7.11 -15.18 5.84
C ALA A 149 8.17 -15.97 5.07
N ALA A 150 9.35 -15.38 4.86
CA ALA A 150 10.49 -15.98 4.19
C ALA A 150 11.15 -17.10 4.99
N ASP A 151 10.99 -17.12 6.32
CA ASP A 151 11.52 -18.17 7.20
C ASP A 151 10.95 -19.57 6.87
N ALA A 152 9.78 -19.61 6.22
CA ALA A 152 9.18 -20.85 5.73
C ALA A 152 9.80 -21.34 4.40
N GLY A 153 10.78 -20.62 3.86
CA GLY A 153 11.47 -20.92 2.60
C GLY A 153 10.89 -20.16 1.40
N ALA A 154 11.72 -20.05 0.36
CA ALA A 154 11.37 -19.42 -0.90
C ALA A 154 10.22 -20.15 -1.61
N PHE A 155 9.27 -19.40 -2.15
CA PHE A 155 8.05 -19.90 -2.81
C PHE A 155 7.12 -20.72 -1.91
N SER A 156 7.28 -20.60 -0.59
CA SER A 156 6.40 -21.26 0.37
C SER A 156 4.97 -20.69 0.32
N LEU A 157 3.99 -21.47 0.81
CA LEU A 157 2.62 -20.97 1.01
C LEU A 157 2.60 -19.69 1.85
N ALA A 158 3.50 -19.61 2.85
CA ALA A 158 3.66 -18.45 3.70
C ALA A 158 4.02 -17.18 2.92
N GLU A 159 5.01 -17.27 2.04
CA GLU A 159 5.44 -16.17 1.19
C GLU A 159 4.39 -15.80 0.14
N GLY A 160 3.72 -16.80 -0.45
CA GLY A 160 2.61 -16.59 -1.38
C GLY A 160 1.43 -15.85 -0.73
N VAL A 161 1.03 -16.26 0.48
CA VAL A 161 -0.02 -15.57 1.25
C VAL A 161 0.41 -14.16 1.63
N GLN A 162 1.67 -13.96 2.03
CA GLN A 162 2.19 -12.63 2.34
C GLN A 162 2.23 -11.73 1.11
N THR A 163 2.61 -12.25 -0.06
CA THR A 163 2.58 -11.53 -1.33
C THR A 163 1.15 -11.10 -1.67
N LEU A 164 0.18 -12.01 -1.55
CA LEU A 164 -1.23 -11.71 -1.76
C LEU A 164 -1.74 -10.67 -0.75
N HIS A 165 -1.32 -10.76 0.52
CA HIS A 165 -1.66 -9.77 1.55
C HIS A 165 -1.15 -8.38 1.19
N LEU A 166 0.11 -8.26 0.73
CA LEU A 166 0.70 -6.99 0.32
C LEU A 166 0.01 -6.40 -0.93
N LEU A 167 -0.35 -7.23 -1.90
CA LEU A 167 -1.14 -6.80 -3.06
C LEU A 167 -2.54 -6.33 -2.66
N ALA A 168 -3.23 -7.10 -1.81
CA ALA A 168 -4.59 -6.78 -1.37
C ALA A 168 -4.61 -5.50 -0.50
N THR A 169 -3.66 -5.35 0.43
CA THR A 169 -3.50 -4.10 1.19
C THR A 169 -3.08 -2.93 0.29
N GLY A 170 -2.23 -3.17 -0.71
CA GLY A 170 -1.86 -2.20 -1.73
C GLY A 170 -3.07 -1.71 -2.54
N VAL A 171 -4.00 -2.60 -2.91
CA VAL A 171 -5.25 -2.22 -3.60
C VAL A 171 -6.19 -1.50 -2.65
N TRP A 172 -6.54 -2.08 -1.49
CA TRP A 172 -7.50 -1.46 -0.55
C TRP A 172 -6.99 -0.11 -0.05
N GLY A 173 -5.81 -0.10 0.56
CA GLY A 173 -5.23 1.14 1.08
C GLY A 173 -4.89 2.12 -0.03
N GLY A 174 -4.47 1.62 -1.19
CA GLY A 174 -4.16 2.45 -2.34
C GLY A 174 -5.35 3.21 -2.88
N VAL A 175 -6.47 2.54 -3.13
CA VAL A 175 -7.65 3.22 -3.67
C VAL A 175 -8.22 4.24 -2.67
N VAL A 176 -8.11 3.97 -1.35
CA VAL A 176 -8.50 4.92 -0.29
C VAL A 176 -7.57 6.13 -0.25
N ILE A 177 -6.25 5.92 -0.12
CA ILE A 177 -5.26 6.99 0.00
C ILE A 177 -5.19 7.83 -1.27
N ALA A 178 -5.07 7.19 -2.44
CA ALA A 178 -5.06 7.91 -3.71
C ALA A 178 -6.44 8.55 -3.98
N GLY A 179 -7.54 7.90 -3.60
CA GLY A 179 -8.90 8.44 -3.72
C GLY A 179 -9.08 9.73 -2.92
N ALA A 180 -8.58 9.80 -1.68
CA ALA A 180 -8.63 10.99 -0.83
C ALA A 180 -7.94 12.23 -1.47
N VAL A 181 -6.96 12.00 -2.34
CA VAL A 181 -6.23 13.04 -3.08
C VAL A 181 -6.85 13.34 -4.45
N VAL A 182 -7.38 12.31 -5.14
CA VAL A 182 -7.89 12.41 -6.52
C VAL A 182 -9.33 12.90 -6.57
N LEU A 183 -10.22 12.41 -5.70
CA LEU A 183 -11.64 12.76 -5.70
C LEU A 183 -11.91 14.27 -5.57
N PRO A 184 -11.21 15.03 -4.69
CA PRO A 184 -11.39 16.49 -4.61
C PRO A 184 -11.08 17.20 -5.94
N ALA A 185 -10.13 16.68 -6.72
CA ALA A 185 -9.78 17.26 -8.02
C ALA A 185 -10.83 16.99 -9.10
N ALA A 186 -11.79 16.10 -8.85
CA ALA A 186 -12.93 15.81 -9.72
C ALA A 186 -14.27 16.31 -9.14
N ASP A 187 -14.25 17.04 -8.02
CA ASP A 187 -15.48 17.53 -7.39
C ASP A 187 -15.97 18.83 -8.00
N THR A 188 -16.56 18.70 -9.19
CA THR A 188 -17.25 19.79 -9.89
C THR A 188 -18.61 19.30 -10.36
N SER A 189 -19.55 20.22 -10.55
CA SER A 189 -20.89 19.88 -11.06
C SER A 189 -20.82 19.14 -12.40
N ALA A 190 -19.92 19.57 -13.30
CA ALA A 190 -19.73 18.96 -14.62
C ALA A 190 -19.09 17.55 -14.56
N ALA A 191 -18.30 17.25 -13.52
CA ALA A 191 -17.66 15.94 -13.35
C ALA A 191 -18.42 15.00 -12.39
N ARG A 192 -19.53 15.44 -11.79
CA ARG A 192 -20.27 14.73 -10.73
C ARG A 192 -20.61 13.28 -11.10
N ALA A 193 -21.08 13.05 -12.32
CA ALA A 193 -21.39 11.70 -12.80
C ALA A 193 -20.14 10.80 -12.88
N SER A 194 -18.99 11.35 -13.30
CA SER A 194 -17.71 10.64 -13.34
C SER A 194 -17.20 10.34 -11.93
N LEU A 195 -17.30 11.32 -11.01
CA LEU A 195 -16.97 11.14 -9.60
C LEU A 195 -17.79 10.00 -8.98
N MET A 196 -19.11 9.96 -9.20
CA MET A 196 -19.97 8.89 -8.69
C MET A 196 -19.57 7.51 -9.21
N ARG A 197 -19.32 7.37 -10.51
CA ARG A 197 -18.84 6.11 -11.10
C ARG A 197 -17.48 5.70 -10.52
N LEU A 198 -16.58 6.66 -10.33
CA LEU A 198 -15.27 6.43 -9.74
C LEU A 198 -15.38 5.92 -8.30
N VAL A 199 -16.23 6.55 -7.48
CA VAL A 199 -16.46 6.12 -6.08
C VAL A 199 -17.09 4.72 -6.02
N VAL A 200 -18.02 4.40 -6.92
CA VAL A 200 -18.59 3.04 -7.02
C VAL A 200 -17.49 2.02 -7.34
N ARG A 201 -16.65 2.27 -8.34
CA ARG A 201 -15.53 1.37 -8.71
C ARG A 201 -14.53 1.19 -7.57
N LEU A 202 -14.19 2.29 -6.90
CA LEU A 202 -13.34 2.29 -5.71
C LEU A 202 -13.95 1.40 -4.62
N SER A 203 -15.23 1.59 -4.29
CA SER A 203 -15.92 0.82 -3.26
C SER A 203 -15.98 -0.68 -3.59
N HIS A 204 -16.20 -1.05 -4.85
CA HIS A 204 -16.15 -2.44 -5.30
C HIS A 204 -14.76 -3.05 -5.16
N ALA A 205 -13.71 -2.36 -5.65
CA ALA A 205 -12.34 -2.84 -5.54
C ALA A 205 -11.89 -2.97 -4.08
N ALA A 206 -12.23 -1.98 -3.23
CA ALA A 206 -11.96 -2.00 -1.80
C ALA A 206 -12.65 -3.18 -1.12
N THR A 207 -13.91 -3.49 -1.46
CA THR A 207 -14.64 -4.62 -0.85
C THR A 207 -13.96 -5.96 -1.12
N ILE A 208 -13.57 -6.20 -2.37
CA ILE A 208 -12.86 -7.44 -2.76
C ILE A 208 -11.49 -7.50 -2.07
N ALA A 209 -10.75 -6.40 -2.09
CA ALA A 209 -9.44 -6.32 -1.47
C ALA A 209 -9.50 -6.54 0.05
N VAL A 210 -10.48 -5.95 0.75
CA VAL A 210 -10.72 -6.15 2.20
C VAL A 210 -10.93 -7.62 2.52
N ALA A 211 -11.74 -8.35 1.74
CA ALA A 211 -11.96 -9.78 1.98
C ALA A 211 -10.65 -10.58 1.92
N LEU A 212 -9.80 -10.28 0.91
CA LEU A 212 -8.48 -10.89 0.79
C LEU A 212 -7.54 -10.47 1.92
N VAL A 213 -7.54 -9.20 2.34
CA VAL A 213 -6.73 -8.70 3.46
C VAL A 213 -7.10 -9.40 4.76
N ILE A 214 -8.39 -9.58 5.04
CA ILE A 214 -8.85 -10.27 6.25
C ILE A 214 -8.41 -11.74 6.20
N ALA A 215 -8.69 -12.46 5.12
CA ALA A 215 -8.36 -13.89 5.01
C ALA A 215 -6.85 -14.14 5.16
N THR A 216 -6.03 -13.39 4.42
CA THR A 216 -4.58 -13.51 4.46
C THR A 216 -3.99 -12.97 5.78
N GLY A 217 -4.58 -11.93 6.34
CA GLY A 217 -4.17 -11.34 7.62
C GLY A 217 -4.41 -12.27 8.80
N VAL A 218 -5.56 -12.98 8.83
CA VAL A 218 -5.86 -14.01 9.83
C VAL A 218 -4.84 -15.15 9.76
N PHE A 219 -4.52 -15.62 8.55
CA PHE A 219 -3.50 -16.65 8.38
C PHE A 219 -2.12 -16.22 8.90
N ASN A 220 -1.69 -15.00 8.56
CA ASN A 220 -0.41 -14.45 9.02
C ASN A 220 -0.39 -14.22 10.54
N ALA A 221 -1.51 -13.76 11.13
CA ALA A 221 -1.64 -13.60 12.57
C ALA A 221 -1.58 -14.94 13.29
N TRP A 222 -2.30 -15.96 12.81
CA TRP A 222 -2.25 -17.31 13.35
C TRP A 222 -0.83 -17.87 13.38
N ARG A 223 -0.10 -17.79 12.25
CA ARG A 223 1.32 -18.17 12.22
C ARG A 223 2.18 -17.39 13.22
N GLY A 224 1.98 -16.06 13.27
CA GLY A 224 2.75 -15.18 14.15
C GLY A 224 2.53 -15.42 15.65
N THR A 225 1.35 -15.94 16.03
CA THR A 225 1.04 -16.31 17.43
C THR A 225 1.60 -17.66 17.87
N GLY A 226 2.01 -18.53 16.93
CA GLY A 226 2.51 -19.88 17.27
C GLY A 226 1.46 -20.77 17.97
N GLY A 227 0.17 -20.42 17.91
CA GLY A 227 -0.92 -21.18 18.54
C GLY A 227 -1.28 -20.75 19.97
N SER A 228 -0.64 -19.73 20.55
CA SER A 228 -0.99 -19.21 21.88
C SER A 228 -1.57 -17.79 21.82
N ALA A 229 -2.72 -17.59 22.46
CA ALA A 229 -3.35 -16.27 22.58
C ALA A 229 -2.63 -15.36 23.59
N ASP A 230 -1.88 -15.92 24.54
CA ASP A 230 -1.17 -15.15 25.57
C ASP A 230 -0.13 -14.21 24.96
N VAL A 231 0.44 -14.61 23.83
CA VAL A 231 1.38 -13.82 23.00
C VAL A 231 0.80 -12.47 22.61
N LEU A 232 -0.52 -12.36 22.44
CA LEU A 232 -1.18 -11.11 22.02
C LEU A 232 -1.03 -9.98 23.04
N THR A 233 -1.03 -10.32 24.33
CA THR A 233 -0.93 -9.34 25.43
C THR A 233 0.46 -9.35 26.06
N GLY A 234 1.15 -10.49 26.05
CA GLY A 234 2.47 -10.68 26.66
C GLY A 234 3.66 -10.19 25.82
N SER A 235 3.49 -9.92 24.51
CA SER A 235 4.59 -9.53 23.62
C SER A 235 4.41 -8.15 22.98
N GLY A 236 5.53 -7.51 22.62
CA GLY A 236 5.52 -6.26 21.85
C GLY A 236 4.88 -6.42 20.46
N TRP A 237 5.11 -7.58 19.84
CA TRP A 237 4.50 -7.97 18.57
C TRP A 237 2.97 -8.08 18.67
N GLY A 238 2.48 -8.76 19.72
CA GLY A 238 1.05 -8.90 19.99
C GLY A 238 0.35 -7.56 20.19
N ARG A 239 0.95 -6.65 20.97
CA ARG A 239 0.45 -5.29 21.17
C ARG A 239 0.40 -4.49 19.87
N ALA A 240 1.43 -4.60 19.02
CA ALA A 240 1.44 -3.95 17.71
C ALA A 240 0.34 -4.51 16.78
N LEU A 241 0.10 -5.83 16.82
CA LEU A 241 -0.99 -6.47 16.09
C LEU A 241 -2.38 -6.02 16.58
N LEU A 242 -2.58 -5.86 17.89
CA LEU A 242 -3.82 -5.35 18.46
C LEU A 242 -4.09 -3.91 18.02
N VAL A 243 -3.07 -3.03 18.08
CA VAL A 243 -3.19 -1.64 17.58
C VAL A 243 -3.54 -1.63 16.09
N LYS A 244 -2.83 -2.43 15.28
CA LYS A 244 -3.12 -2.56 13.84
C LYS A 244 -4.56 -3.02 13.60
N SER A 245 -5.03 -4.01 14.37
CA SER A 245 -6.40 -4.54 14.26
C SER A 245 -7.46 -3.51 14.63
N ALA A 246 -7.24 -2.71 15.68
CA ALA A 246 -8.14 -1.63 16.07
C ALA A 246 -8.22 -0.54 15.00
N LEU A 247 -7.08 -0.15 14.40
CA LEU A 247 -7.04 0.80 13.29
C LEU A 247 -7.77 0.27 12.05
N ILE A 248 -7.61 -1.02 11.72
CA ILE A 248 -8.33 -1.70 10.65
C ILE A 248 -9.84 -1.67 10.91
N ALA A 249 -10.28 -1.99 12.13
CA ALA A 249 -11.70 -1.94 12.49
C ALA A 249 -12.29 -0.53 12.32
N GLY A 250 -11.55 0.50 12.72
CA GLY A 250 -11.92 1.91 12.48
C GLY A 250 -12.03 2.24 11.00
N ALA A 251 -11.06 1.82 10.19
CA ALA A 251 -11.09 2.03 8.74
C ALA A 251 -12.28 1.31 8.09
N LEU A 252 -12.59 0.07 8.50
CA LEU A 252 -13.75 -0.68 8.03
C LEU A 252 -15.07 0.01 8.40
N ALA A 253 -15.18 0.56 9.61
CA ALA A 253 -16.35 1.32 10.02
C ALA A 253 -16.56 2.57 9.14
N LEU A 254 -15.49 3.32 8.84
CA LEU A 254 -15.56 4.46 7.92
C LEU A 254 -15.91 4.03 6.49
N GLY A 255 -15.30 2.97 5.98
CA GLY A 255 -15.60 2.40 4.66
C GLY A 255 -17.05 1.94 4.55
N ALA A 256 -17.59 1.32 5.61
CA ALA A 256 -18.99 0.93 5.73
C ALA A 256 -19.93 2.14 5.73
N LEU A 257 -19.63 3.18 6.51
CA LEU A 257 -20.38 4.45 6.49
C LEU A 257 -20.36 5.08 5.10
N ASN A 258 -19.21 5.06 4.43
CA ASN A 258 -19.08 5.61 3.09
C ASN A 258 -19.91 4.80 2.06
N ARG A 259 -19.86 3.46 2.12
CA ARG A 259 -20.53 2.56 1.18
C ARG A 259 -22.05 2.51 1.36
N TRP A 260 -22.53 2.47 2.60
CA TRP A 260 -23.94 2.23 2.90
C TRP A 260 -24.74 3.49 3.26
N SER A 261 -24.06 4.60 3.60
CA SER A 261 -24.74 5.86 3.93
C SER A 261 -24.37 7.00 2.98
N ALA A 262 -23.10 7.37 2.90
CA ALA A 262 -22.68 8.57 2.15
C ALA A 262 -22.84 8.40 0.63
N LEU A 263 -22.37 7.28 0.06
CA LEU A 263 -22.46 7.02 -1.37
C LEU A 263 -23.91 6.90 -1.88
N PRO A 264 -24.83 6.13 -1.25
CA PRO A 264 -26.22 6.07 -1.69
C PRO A 264 -26.94 7.42 -1.60
N ARG A 265 -26.58 8.28 -0.65
CA ARG A 265 -27.10 9.66 -0.57
C ARG A 265 -26.62 10.49 -1.75
N LEU A 266 -25.31 10.48 -2.02
CA LEU A 266 -24.71 11.15 -3.18
C LEU A 266 -25.35 10.69 -4.49
N GLN A 267 -25.66 9.40 -4.63
CA GLN A 267 -26.31 8.86 -5.82
C GLN A 267 -27.74 9.38 -6.02
N ARG A 268 -28.47 9.63 -4.92
CA ARG A 268 -29.86 10.13 -4.96
C ARG A 268 -29.93 11.63 -5.21
N THR A 269 -29.05 12.40 -4.59
CA THR A 269 -29.14 13.88 -4.60
C THR A 269 -28.24 14.51 -5.65
N ALA A 270 -27.15 13.84 -6.04
CA ALA A 270 -26.05 14.39 -6.80
C ALA A 270 -25.57 15.76 -6.25
N SER A 271 -25.69 16.00 -4.94
CA SER A 271 -25.41 17.29 -4.31
C SER A 271 -23.92 17.48 -4.00
N THR A 272 -23.46 18.73 -3.96
CA THR A 272 -22.09 19.09 -3.55
C THR A 272 -21.81 18.70 -2.09
N THR A 273 -22.78 18.91 -1.20
CA THR A 273 -22.68 18.56 0.22
C THR A 273 -22.47 17.06 0.43
N ASP A 274 -23.21 16.21 -0.29
CA ASP A 274 -23.03 14.75 -0.16
C ASP A 274 -21.71 14.29 -0.80
N ALA A 275 -21.23 14.98 -1.86
CA ALA A 275 -19.91 14.72 -2.44
C ALA A 275 -18.78 15.04 -1.44
N HIS A 276 -18.86 16.19 -0.76
CA HIS A 276 -17.93 16.55 0.32
C HIS A 276 -17.96 15.53 1.45
N THR A 277 -19.14 15.00 1.80
CA THR A 277 -19.26 13.97 2.85
C THR A 277 -18.48 12.71 2.48
N VAL A 278 -18.67 12.19 1.27
CA VAL A 278 -17.91 11.02 0.75
C VAL A 278 -16.41 11.29 0.76
N ILE A 279 -15.99 12.47 0.29
CA ILE A 279 -14.58 12.86 0.22
C ILE A 279 -13.96 12.99 1.62
N ASN A 280 -14.66 13.61 2.57
CA ASN A 280 -14.14 13.83 3.92
C ASN A 280 -14.05 12.53 4.70
N VAL A 281 -15.04 11.63 4.60
CA VAL A 281 -14.96 10.28 5.19
C VAL A 281 -13.77 9.53 4.60
N MET A 282 -13.58 9.57 3.27
CA MET A 282 -12.43 8.95 2.60
C MET A 282 -11.09 9.52 3.09
N ARG A 283 -11.00 10.83 3.38
CA ARG A 283 -9.78 11.45 3.91
C ARG A 283 -9.44 10.95 5.31
N VAL A 284 -10.44 10.84 6.19
CA VAL A 284 -10.24 10.27 7.53
C VAL A 284 -9.86 8.79 7.44
N GLU A 285 -10.51 8.03 6.55
CA GLU A 285 -10.17 6.63 6.26
C GLU A 285 -8.72 6.49 5.76
N ALA A 286 -8.27 7.41 4.89
CA ALA A 286 -6.89 7.43 4.40
C ALA A 286 -5.86 7.71 5.51
N VAL A 287 -6.17 8.58 6.48
CA VAL A 287 -5.31 8.79 7.65
C VAL A 287 -5.20 7.51 8.47
N LEU A 288 -6.33 6.84 8.75
CA LEU A 288 -6.30 5.54 9.44
C LEU A 288 -5.49 4.51 8.66
N MET A 289 -5.63 4.47 7.33
CA MET A 289 -4.88 3.55 6.48
C MET A 289 -3.36 3.80 6.54
N VAL A 290 -2.93 5.06 6.54
CA VAL A 290 -1.51 5.40 6.75
C VAL A 290 -1.03 4.91 8.12
N LEU A 291 -1.83 5.09 9.17
CA LEU A 291 -1.52 4.56 10.50
C LEU A 291 -1.48 3.03 10.53
N VAL A 292 -2.34 2.34 9.78
CA VAL A 292 -2.30 0.87 9.60
C VAL A 292 -0.98 0.43 8.98
N PHE A 293 -0.48 1.13 7.95
CA PHE A 293 0.82 0.82 7.34
C PHE A 293 1.98 1.09 8.29
N VAL A 294 1.93 2.17 9.08
CA VAL A 294 2.93 2.43 10.14
C VAL A 294 2.92 1.31 11.18
N ALA A 295 1.76 0.91 11.67
CA ALA A 295 1.64 -0.19 12.62
C ALA A 295 2.09 -1.54 12.01
N ALA A 296 1.83 -1.77 10.73
CA ALA A 296 2.31 -2.95 10.00
C ALA A 296 3.83 -2.97 9.87
N SER A 297 4.46 -1.83 9.63
CA SER A 297 5.92 -1.69 9.59
C SER A 297 6.57 -1.95 10.95
N VAL A 298 5.99 -1.41 12.03
CA VAL A 298 6.44 -1.72 13.40
C VAL A 298 6.32 -3.22 13.68
N LEU A 299 5.20 -3.83 13.28
CA LEU A 299 4.96 -5.26 13.47
C LEU A 299 5.98 -6.12 12.71
N SER A 300 6.31 -5.78 11.46
CA SER A 300 7.26 -6.55 10.64
C SER A 300 8.71 -6.45 11.13
N HIS A 301 9.08 -5.35 11.78
CA HIS A 301 10.40 -5.14 12.38
C HIS A 301 10.46 -5.51 13.87
N SER A 302 9.42 -6.15 14.40
CA SER A 302 9.41 -6.69 15.76
C SER A 302 9.68 -8.19 15.77
N VAL A 303 10.25 -8.69 16.87
CA VAL A 303 10.47 -10.13 17.08
C VAL A 303 9.11 -10.83 17.09
N PRO A 304 8.89 -11.90 16.30
CA PRO A 304 7.61 -12.58 16.23
C PRO A 304 7.12 -13.00 17.60
N GLY A 305 5.80 -12.97 17.77
CA GLY A 305 5.15 -13.41 18.99
C GLY A 305 5.57 -14.81 19.44
N PHE A 306 5.66 -15.77 18.51
CA PHE A 306 6.09 -17.15 18.77
C PHE A 306 7.57 -17.31 19.20
N ALA A 307 8.39 -16.27 19.01
CA ALA A 307 9.82 -16.29 19.31
C ALA A 307 10.18 -15.49 20.58
N ASN A 308 9.18 -15.04 21.34
CA ASN A 308 9.33 -14.39 22.65
C ASN A 308 9.18 -15.39 23.80
#